data_AF-A0A7X2V6C1-F1
#
_entry.id   AF-A0A7X2V6C1-F1
#
_cell.length_a   1.000
_cell.length_b   1.000
_cell.length_c   1.000
_cell.angle_alpha   90.00
_cell.angle_beta   90.00
_cell.angle_gamma   90.00
#
_symmetry.space_group_name_H-M   'P 1'
#
loop_
_entity.id
_entity.type
_entity.pdbx_description
1 polymer ?
#
loop_
_entity_poly.entity_id
_entity_poly.type
_entity_poly.pdbx_seq_one_letter_code
_entity_poly.pdbx_strand_id
1 'polypeptide(L)'
;MFLKEIQLYDERNTTNFNSESICVTEMFIWELGKKFETQNCEMVFFHCGDFSELRLVREEQDGYNFLVPKKSYDVELPFDQEKYKCSASVNKKQLMTEAVKEGMLYLSKLKGWNQNAINATIEKMYEKQLIHTFRPWKGKRSPNRKAKAYPVVNLDLNAFSVELVVENTKKEILKRTQIAITKPDLHDLSYFMKKLEWVNNDEVVLYTKANKGTFNRVIVSDSNP
;
A
#
# COMPACT_ATOMS: atom_id res chain seq x y z
N MET A 1 1.91 -8.54 19.65
CA MET A 1 2.42 -8.63 18.27
C MET A 1 1.58 -7.69 17.42
N PHE A 2 2.01 -7.29 16.22
CA PHE A 2 1.23 -6.38 15.39
C PHE A 2 1.02 -6.96 14.00
N LEU A 3 -0.18 -6.76 13.46
CA LEU A 3 -0.48 -7.06 12.07
C LEU A 3 0.35 -6.15 11.17
N LYS A 4 1.07 -6.74 10.22
CA LYS A 4 1.95 -6.04 9.28
C LYS A 4 1.43 -6.10 7.85
N GLU A 5 0.76 -7.19 7.49
CA GLU A 5 0.44 -7.47 6.11
C GLU A 5 -0.89 -8.22 5.97
N ILE A 6 -1.62 -7.87 4.93
CA ILE A 6 -2.80 -8.59 4.47
C ILE A 6 -2.64 -8.76 2.96
N GLN A 7 -2.96 -9.94 2.44
CA GLN A 7 -3.09 -10.16 1.00
C GLN A 7 -4.44 -10.80 0.67
N LEU A 8 -4.99 -10.43 -0.49
CA LEU A 8 -6.09 -11.14 -1.12
C LEU A 8 -5.52 -11.96 -2.28
N TYR A 9 -5.91 -13.23 -2.37
CA TYR A 9 -5.46 -14.12 -3.44
C TYR A 9 -6.64 -14.77 -4.15
N ASP A 10 -6.59 -14.81 -5.48
CA ASP A 10 -7.35 -15.75 -6.30
C ASP A 10 -6.39 -16.83 -6.81
N GLU A 11 -6.49 -18.04 -6.26
CA GLU A 11 -5.63 -19.17 -6.63
C GLU A 11 -5.79 -19.57 -8.11
N ARG A 12 -6.93 -19.27 -8.73
CA ARG A 12 -7.17 -19.60 -10.14
C ARG A 12 -6.31 -18.75 -11.07
N ASN A 13 -5.81 -17.60 -10.59
CA ASN A 13 -4.90 -16.70 -11.29
C ASN A 13 -5.35 -16.37 -12.74
N THR A 14 -6.66 -16.25 -12.94
CA THR A 14 -7.27 -15.96 -14.26
C THR A 14 -7.35 -14.46 -14.55
N THR A 15 -6.96 -13.62 -13.59
CA THR A 15 -7.04 -12.17 -13.63
C THR A 15 -5.84 -11.55 -12.93
N ASN A 16 -5.71 -10.22 -12.97
CA ASN A 16 -4.70 -9.48 -12.22
C ASN A 16 -5.09 -9.26 -10.74
N PHE A 17 -6.11 -9.96 -10.21
CA PHE A 17 -6.68 -9.76 -8.87
C PHE A 17 -5.62 -9.64 -7.78
N ASN A 18 -4.65 -10.55 -7.74
CA ASN A 18 -3.61 -10.56 -6.71
C ASN A 18 -2.83 -9.24 -6.72
N SER A 19 -2.34 -8.80 -7.89
CA SER A 19 -1.61 -7.54 -8.02
C SER A 19 -2.50 -6.30 -7.84
N GLU A 20 -3.73 -6.33 -8.34
CA GLU A 20 -4.70 -5.24 -8.21
C GLU A 20 -5.09 -5.00 -6.75
N SER A 21 -5.19 -6.08 -5.94
CA SER A 21 -5.59 -6.02 -4.53
C SER A 21 -4.60 -5.28 -3.64
N ILE A 22 -3.32 -5.22 -4.03
CA ILE A 22 -2.24 -4.61 -3.24
C ILE A 22 -2.59 -3.16 -2.90
N CYS A 23 -3.19 -2.39 -3.82
CA CYS A 23 -3.54 -1.00 -3.51
C CYS A 23 -4.61 -0.89 -2.41
N VAL A 24 -5.50 -1.89 -2.29
CA VAL A 24 -6.56 -1.93 -1.28
C VAL A 24 -6.03 -2.43 0.06
N THR A 25 -5.25 -3.52 0.05
CA THR A 25 -4.70 -4.09 1.29
C THR A 25 -3.67 -3.17 1.94
N GLU A 26 -2.81 -2.52 1.16
CA GLU A 26 -1.89 -1.49 1.66
C GLU A 26 -2.63 -0.29 2.23
N MET A 27 -3.70 0.16 1.57
CA MET A 27 -4.53 1.24 2.09
C MET A 27 -5.14 0.86 3.44
N PHE A 28 -5.68 -0.35 3.56
CA PHE A 28 -6.23 -0.83 4.83
C PHE A 28 -5.17 -0.87 5.92
N ILE A 29 -4.00 -1.48 5.69
CA ILE A 29 -2.90 -1.54 6.67
C ILE A 29 -2.43 -0.13 7.05
N TRP A 30 -2.34 0.78 6.08
CA TRP A 30 -1.92 2.16 6.32
C TRP A 30 -2.91 2.91 7.22
N GLU A 31 -4.21 2.81 6.95
CA GLU A 31 -5.26 3.49 7.72
C GLU A 31 -5.51 2.83 9.09
N LEU A 32 -5.34 1.51 9.19
CA LEU A 32 -5.43 0.76 10.45
C LEU A 32 -4.31 1.18 11.41
N GLY A 33 -3.16 1.52 10.86
CA GLY A 33 -1.98 1.98 11.58
C GLY A 33 -1.12 0.84 12.09
N LYS A 34 0.18 1.14 12.29
CA LYS A 34 1.25 0.16 12.55
C LYS A 34 1.20 -0.54 13.93
N LYS A 35 0.11 -0.36 14.69
CA LYS A 35 -0.02 -0.83 16.08
C LYS A 35 -1.28 -1.63 16.32
N PHE A 36 -1.91 -2.17 15.28
CA PHE A 36 -3.04 -3.08 15.47
C PHE A 36 -2.56 -4.36 16.15
N GLU A 37 -2.92 -4.51 17.43
CA GLU A 37 -2.45 -5.62 18.25
C GLU A 37 -3.15 -6.92 17.87
N THR A 38 -2.30 -7.93 17.68
CA THR A 38 -2.67 -9.31 17.48
C THR A 38 -1.99 -10.14 18.56
N GLN A 39 -2.59 -11.27 18.93
CA GLN A 39 -1.96 -12.21 19.87
C GLN A 39 -0.66 -12.78 19.31
N ASN A 40 -0.70 -13.29 18.07
CA ASN A 40 0.32 -14.18 17.51
C ASN A 40 0.35 -14.18 15.96
N CYS A 41 -0.19 -13.16 15.31
CA CYS A 41 -0.31 -13.09 13.85
C CYS A 41 0.28 -11.79 13.31
N GLU A 42 1.20 -11.87 12.36
CA GLU A 42 1.74 -10.69 11.65
C GLU A 42 1.19 -10.56 10.23
N MET A 43 0.65 -11.64 9.65
CA MET A 43 0.21 -11.68 8.26
C MET A 43 -1.10 -12.44 8.10
N VAL A 44 -2.00 -11.96 7.26
CA VAL A 44 -3.24 -12.65 6.92
C VAL A 44 -3.34 -12.83 5.41
N PHE A 45 -3.64 -14.05 4.98
CA PHE A 45 -3.87 -14.43 3.60
C PHE A 45 -5.34 -14.79 3.44
N PHE A 46 -6.07 -14.00 2.67
CA PHE A 46 -7.45 -14.30 2.29
C PHE A 46 -7.46 -14.97 0.93
N HIS A 47 -7.84 -16.24 0.90
CA HIS A 47 -8.03 -17.02 -0.32
C HIS A 47 -9.44 -16.76 -0.83
N CYS A 48 -9.57 -15.87 -1.82
CA CYS A 48 -10.81 -15.39 -2.41
C CYS A 48 -11.28 -16.34 -3.53
N GLY A 49 -12.38 -17.06 -3.30
CA GLY A 49 -12.86 -18.07 -4.24
C GLY A 49 -14.33 -18.43 -4.08
N ASP A 50 -14.73 -19.49 -4.77
CA ASP A 50 -16.08 -20.06 -4.69
C ASP A 50 -16.20 -20.97 -3.47
N PHE A 51 -16.25 -20.34 -2.30
CA PHE A 51 -16.43 -20.99 -1.01
C PHE A 51 -17.84 -20.74 -0.49
N SER A 52 -18.42 -21.71 0.21
CA SER A 52 -19.76 -21.55 0.80
C SER A 52 -19.77 -20.66 2.04
N GLU A 53 -18.65 -20.58 2.76
CA GLU A 53 -18.52 -19.84 4.01
C GLU A 53 -17.07 -19.41 4.28
N LEU A 54 -16.89 -18.48 5.22
CA LEU A 54 -15.59 -18.06 5.73
C LEU A 54 -15.01 -19.13 6.65
N ARG A 55 -13.77 -19.55 6.36
CA ARG A 55 -13.09 -20.59 7.17
C ARG A 55 -11.62 -20.26 7.40
N LEU A 56 -11.19 -20.23 8.67
CA LEU A 56 -9.78 -20.25 9.02
C LEU A 56 -9.22 -21.65 8.75
N VAL A 57 -8.38 -21.79 7.73
CA VAL A 57 -7.85 -23.08 7.28
C VAL A 57 -6.46 -23.39 7.81
N ARG A 58 -5.71 -22.36 8.22
CA ARG A 58 -4.37 -22.55 8.77
C ARG A 58 -4.01 -21.47 9.78
N GLU A 59 -3.32 -21.91 10.82
CA GLU A 59 -2.62 -21.07 11.78
C GLU A 59 -1.14 -21.47 11.81
N GLU A 60 -0.31 -20.81 10.99
CA GLU A 60 1.12 -21.13 10.94
C GLU A 60 1.86 -20.30 12.00
N GLN A 61 2.32 -20.96 13.06
CA GLN A 61 2.91 -20.29 14.22
C GLN A 61 4.44 -20.40 14.23
N ASP A 62 4.98 -21.59 13.97
CA ASP A 62 6.42 -21.87 14.14
C ASP A 62 7.02 -22.83 13.10
N GLY A 63 6.23 -23.41 12.19
CA GLY A 63 6.68 -24.39 11.22
C GLY A 63 7.81 -23.87 10.32
N TYR A 64 8.86 -24.69 10.15
CA TYR A 64 9.89 -24.43 9.15
C TYR A 64 9.35 -24.83 7.78
N ASN A 65 8.52 -23.99 7.20
CA ASN A 65 8.14 -24.11 5.79
C ASN A 65 8.68 -22.89 5.06
N PHE A 66 9.72 -23.09 4.23
CA PHE A 66 10.34 -22.04 3.43
C PHE A 66 9.33 -21.29 2.53
N LEU A 67 8.18 -21.91 2.26
CA LEU A 67 7.15 -21.40 1.36
C LEU A 67 6.03 -20.65 2.09
N VAL A 68 5.97 -20.67 3.42
CA VAL A 68 4.88 -20.06 4.19
C VAL A 68 5.44 -19.11 5.24
N PRO A 69 5.03 -17.83 5.23
CA PRO A 69 5.44 -16.90 6.26
C PRO A 69 5.01 -17.37 7.65
N LYS A 70 5.93 -17.36 8.62
CA LYS A 70 5.60 -17.64 10.02
C LYS A 70 4.64 -16.60 10.56
N LYS A 71 3.85 -16.97 11.56
CA LYS A 71 2.87 -16.11 12.25
C LYS A 71 1.83 -15.59 11.25
N SER A 72 1.34 -16.49 10.41
CA SER A 72 0.32 -16.17 9.41
C SER A 72 -0.97 -16.93 9.65
N TYR A 73 -2.07 -16.32 9.24
CA TYR A 73 -3.38 -16.96 9.14
C TYR A 73 -3.81 -17.04 7.69
N ASP A 74 -4.40 -18.17 7.32
CA ASP A 74 -5.00 -18.38 6.01
C ASP A 74 -6.50 -18.57 6.16
N VAL A 75 -7.27 -17.78 5.45
CA VAL A 75 -8.73 -17.77 5.53
C VAL A 75 -9.31 -17.96 4.14
N GLU A 76 -10.11 -19.01 3.95
CA GLU A 76 -10.98 -19.14 2.78
C GLU A 76 -12.08 -18.09 2.88
N LEU A 77 -12.24 -17.28 1.82
CA LEU A 77 -13.15 -16.15 1.75
C LEU A 77 -14.03 -16.26 0.50
N PRO A 78 -15.36 -16.42 0.65
CA PRO A 78 -16.28 -16.36 -0.47
C PRO A 78 -16.15 -15.05 -1.24
N PHE A 79 -15.92 -15.12 -2.55
CA PHE A 79 -15.77 -13.92 -3.38
C PHE A 79 -16.36 -14.14 -4.77
N ASP A 80 -17.22 -13.20 -5.21
CA ASP A 80 -17.82 -13.25 -6.55
C ASP A 80 -16.83 -12.74 -7.61
N GLN A 81 -16.11 -13.71 -8.15
CA GLN A 81 -15.03 -13.49 -9.09
C GLN A 81 -15.53 -13.05 -10.47
N GLU A 82 -16.70 -13.52 -10.90
CA GLU A 82 -17.29 -13.12 -12.18
C GLU A 82 -17.78 -11.68 -12.13
N LYS A 83 -18.39 -11.27 -11.02
CA LYS A 83 -18.73 -9.87 -10.78
C LYS A 83 -17.49 -8.99 -10.76
N TYR A 84 -16.41 -9.42 -10.13
CA TYR A 84 -15.15 -8.66 -10.12
C TYR A 84 -14.58 -8.50 -11.54
N LYS A 85 -14.52 -9.57 -12.34
CA LYS A 85 -14.02 -9.53 -13.72
C LYS A 85 -14.76 -8.52 -14.59
N CYS A 86 -16.08 -8.48 -14.47
CA CYS A 86 -16.94 -7.63 -15.29
C CYS A 86 -17.15 -6.20 -14.73
N SER A 87 -16.55 -5.89 -13.58
CA SER A 87 -16.72 -4.61 -12.90
C SER A 87 -15.76 -3.52 -13.39
N ALA A 88 -16.23 -2.27 -13.38
CA ALA A 88 -15.37 -1.10 -13.54
C ALA A 88 -14.40 -0.95 -12.35
N SER A 89 -13.31 -0.20 -12.55
CA SER A 89 -12.23 -0.03 -11.55
C SER A 89 -12.71 0.37 -10.16
N VAL A 90 -13.62 1.34 -10.05
CA VAL A 90 -14.16 1.77 -8.75
C VAL A 90 -14.90 0.62 -8.05
N ASN A 91 -15.73 -0.11 -8.80
CA ASN A 91 -16.49 -1.24 -8.26
C ASN A 91 -15.55 -2.39 -7.85
N LYS A 92 -14.45 -2.62 -8.59
CA LYS A 92 -13.43 -3.60 -8.19
C LYS A 92 -12.80 -3.27 -6.84
N LYS A 93 -12.41 -2.01 -6.62
CA LYS A 93 -11.86 -1.57 -5.31
C LYS A 93 -12.88 -1.76 -4.19
N GLN A 94 -14.15 -1.45 -4.43
CA GLN A 94 -15.22 -1.65 -3.46
C GLN A 94 -15.38 -3.13 -3.10
N LEU A 95 -15.44 -4.02 -4.10
CA LEU A 95 -15.54 -5.47 -3.88
C LEU A 95 -14.37 -5.98 -3.03
N MET A 96 -13.14 -5.60 -3.36
CA MET A 96 -11.96 -6.00 -2.59
C MET A 96 -11.96 -5.39 -1.18
N THR A 97 -12.45 -4.16 -1.00
CA THR A 97 -12.55 -3.52 0.32
C THR A 97 -13.56 -4.25 1.21
N GLU A 98 -14.72 -4.64 0.66
CA GLU A 98 -15.69 -5.45 1.41
C GLU A 98 -15.14 -6.84 1.74
N ALA A 99 -14.39 -7.46 0.83
CA ALA A 99 -13.70 -8.73 1.12
C ALA A 99 -12.71 -8.60 2.30
N VAL A 100 -11.87 -7.55 2.31
CA VAL A 100 -10.97 -7.27 3.45
C VAL A 100 -11.78 -7.07 4.74
N LYS A 101 -12.87 -6.30 4.69
CA LYS A 101 -13.74 -6.06 5.84
C LYS A 101 -14.32 -7.36 6.39
N GLU A 102 -14.96 -8.17 5.54
CA GLU A 102 -15.59 -9.42 5.93
C GLU A 102 -14.59 -10.39 6.55
N GLY A 103 -13.44 -10.60 5.89
CA GLY A 103 -12.38 -11.47 6.38
C GLY A 103 -11.79 -10.99 7.71
N MET A 104 -11.54 -9.69 7.86
CA MET A 104 -11.01 -9.12 9.10
C MET A 104 -12.03 -9.14 10.24
N LEU A 105 -13.31 -8.88 9.96
CA LEU A 105 -14.37 -9.00 10.96
C LEU A 105 -14.57 -10.44 11.43
N TYR A 106 -14.48 -11.41 10.52
CA TYR A 106 -14.48 -12.83 10.86
C TYR A 106 -13.33 -13.19 11.81
N LEU A 107 -12.09 -12.84 11.45
CA LEU A 107 -10.91 -13.10 12.28
C LEU A 107 -11.00 -12.39 13.63
N SER A 108 -11.45 -11.14 13.66
CA SER A 108 -11.58 -10.39 14.90
C SER A 108 -12.62 -10.97 15.85
N LYS A 109 -13.73 -11.52 15.34
CA LYS A 109 -14.69 -12.27 16.15
C LYS A 109 -14.07 -13.55 16.69
N LEU A 110 -13.35 -14.30 15.85
CA LEU A 110 -12.74 -15.58 16.22
C LEU A 110 -11.59 -15.44 17.23
N LYS A 111 -10.77 -14.40 17.07
CA LYS A 111 -9.54 -14.16 17.85
C LYS A 111 -9.68 -13.06 18.91
N GLY A 112 -10.85 -12.43 19.02
CA GLY A 112 -11.09 -11.34 19.96
C GLY A 112 -10.31 -10.06 19.63
N TRP A 113 -10.05 -9.77 18.35
CA TRP A 113 -9.40 -8.52 17.94
C TRP A 113 -10.40 -7.36 17.94
N ASN A 114 -9.87 -6.12 17.91
CA ASN A 114 -10.70 -4.92 17.99
C ASN A 114 -11.49 -4.67 16.69
N GLN A 115 -12.78 -5.07 16.67
CA GLN A 115 -13.69 -4.89 15.55
C GLN A 115 -13.96 -3.41 15.22
N ASN A 116 -14.02 -2.55 16.26
CA ASN A 116 -14.27 -1.12 16.07
C ASN A 116 -13.13 -0.46 15.29
N ALA A 117 -11.88 -0.88 15.53
CA ALA A 117 -10.73 -0.39 14.77
C ALA A 117 -10.81 -0.81 13.28
N ILE A 118 -11.30 -2.03 12.98
CA ILE A 118 -11.50 -2.50 11.60
C ILE A 118 -12.58 -1.67 10.91
N ASN A 119 -13.76 -1.51 11.53
CA ASN A 119 -14.86 -0.73 10.96
C ASN A 119 -14.46 0.74 10.72
N ALA A 120 -13.84 1.39 11.70
CA ALA A 120 -13.35 2.76 11.57
C ALA A 120 -12.27 2.91 10.47
N THR A 121 -11.50 1.85 10.21
CA THR A 121 -10.51 1.84 9.12
C THR A 121 -11.20 1.81 7.76
N ILE A 122 -12.20 0.95 7.60
CA ILE A 122 -12.97 0.86 6.35
C ILE A 122 -13.72 2.18 6.07
N GLU A 123 -14.31 2.80 7.10
CA GLU A 123 -14.95 4.12 6.98
C GLU A 123 -13.97 5.17 6.45
N LYS A 124 -12.76 5.27 7.02
CA LYS A 124 -11.71 6.18 6.53
C LYS A 124 -11.29 5.90 5.09
N MET A 125 -11.26 4.63 4.68
CA MET A 125 -10.95 4.28 3.30
C MET A 125 -12.01 4.82 2.34
N TYR A 126 -13.29 4.69 2.70
CA TYR A 126 -14.40 5.24 1.93
C TYR A 126 -14.47 6.77 1.95
N GLU A 127 -14.16 7.42 3.08
CA GLU A 127 -14.00 8.88 3.16
C GLU A 127 -12.95 9.40 2.17
N LYS A 128 -11.90 8.60 1.94
CA LYS A 128 -10.84 8.87 0.95
C LYS A 128 -11.18 8.37 -0.47
N GLN A 129 -12.41 7.93 -0.70
CA GLN A 129 -12.89 7.44 -1.99
C GLN A 129 -12.02 6.29 -2.56
N LEU A 130 -11.41 5.48 -1.68
CA LEU A 130 -10.50 4.39 -2.05
C LEU A 130 -9.30 4.85 -2.90
N ILE A 131 -8.87 6.12 -2.71
CA ILE A 131 -7.66 6.68 -3.30
C ILE A 131 -6.53 6.56 -2.28
N HIS A 132 -5.54 5.72 -2.59
CA HIS A 132 -4.41 5.51 -1.70
C HIS A 132 -3.18 6.29 -2.15
N THR A 133 -3.04 7.49 -1.58
CA THR A 133 -1.87 8.35 -1.76
C THR A 133 -1.21 8.62 -0.41
N PHE A 134 0.10 8.41 -0.31
CA PHE A 134 0.82 8.61 0.96
C PHE A 134 2.26 9.08 0.77
N ARG A 135 2.84 9.58 1.86
CA ARG A 135 4.26 9.96 1.93
C ARG A 135 5.00 8.85 2.68
N PRO A 136 5.88 8.07 2.02
CA PRO A 136 6.52 6.92 2.67
C PRO A 136 7.47 7.34 3.80
N TRP A 137 8.00 8.58 3.77
CA TRP A 137 8.83 9.13 4.84
C TRP A 137 8.73 10.66 4.94
N LYS A 138 9.33 11.21 6.00
CA LYS A 138 9.37 12.66 6.25
C LYS A 138 10.23 13.37 5.20
N GLY A 139 9.69 14.45 4.63
CA GLY A 139 10.44 15.28 3.67
C GLY A 139 11.68 15.95 4.26
N LYS A 140 12.63 16.28 3.39
CA LYS A 140 13.89 16.96 3.73
C LYS A 140 13.84 18.42 3.33
N ARG A 141 14.31 19.30 4.22
CA ARG A 141 14.44 20.73 3.93
C ARG A 141 15.69 21.00 3.08
N SER A 142 15.61 22.02 2.22
CA SER A 142 16.78 22.56 1.51
C SER A 142 17.82 23.11 2.50
N PRO A 143 19.09 23.26 2.09
CA PRO A 143 20.15 23.79 2.95
C PRO A 143 19.81 25.16 3.56
N ASN A 144 19.26 26.08 2.76
CA ASN A 144 18.76 27.38 3.23
C ASN A 144 17.40 27.32 3.96
N ARG A 145 16.80 26.13 4.09
CA ARG A 145 15.52 25.85 4.75
C ARG A 145 14.30 26.56 4.15
N LYS A 146 14.40 27.10 2.93
CA LYS A 146 13.29 27.78 2.23
C LYS A 146 12.34 26.83 1.50
N ALA A 147 12.79 25.60 1.22
CA ALA A 147 12.00 24.58 0.55
C ALA A 147 12.06 23.24 1.29
N LYS A 148 11.09 22.36 1.02
CA LYS A 148 11.03 21.00 1.51
C LYS A 148 10.59 20.07 0.40
N ALA A 149 11.34 18.99 0.20
CA ALA A 149 11.06 17.97 -0.79
C ALA A 149 10.64 16.65 -0.13
N TYR A 150 9.76 15.89 -0.77
CA TYR A 150 9.36 14.56 -0.35
C TYR A 150 8.75 13.77 -1.52
N PRO A 151 8.94 12.44 -1.56
CA PRO A 151 8.19 11.61 -2.48
C PRO A 151 6.72 11.50 -2.03
N VAL A 152 5.85 11.36 -3.01
CA VAL A 152 4.45 10.98 -2.86
C VAL A 152 4.23 9.71 -3.68
N VAL A 153 3.70 8.69 -3.02
CA VAL A 153 3.35 7.41 -3.64
C VAL A 153 1.85 7.41 -3.91
N ASN A 154 1.46 6.96 -5.10
CA ASN A 154 0.07 6.67 -5.45
C ASN A 154 -0.05 5.20 -5.85
N LEU A 155 -0.93 4.46 -5.18
CA LEU A 155 -1.21 3.06 -5.51
C LEU A 155 -2.61 2.95 -6.13
N ASP A 156 -2.69 2.40 -7.34
CA ASP A 156 -3.93 2.13 -8.05
C ASP A 156 -3.92 0.73 -8.67
N LEU A 157 -5.07 0.26 -9.13
CA LEU A 157 -5.26 -1.12 -9.62
C LEU A 157 -4.25 -1.51 -10.69
N ASN A 158 -4.00 -0.61 -11.65
CA ASN A 158 -3.24 -0.93 -12.86
C ASN A 158 -1.78 -0.45 -12.82
N ALA A 159 -1.47 0.50 -11.94
CA ALA A 159 -0.16 1.10 -11.88
C ALA A 159 0.11 1.74 -10.53
N PHE A 160 1.36 1.66 -10.09
CA PHE A 160 1.87 2.42 -8.95
C PHE A 160 2.78 3.52 -9.46
N SER A 161 2.77 4.67 -8.80
CA SER A 161 3.62 5.79 -9.19
C SER A 161 4.28 6.49 -8.01
N VAL A 162 5.43 7.09 -8.30
CA VAL A 162 6.15 7.97 -7.38
C VAL A 162 6.29 9.33 -8.03
N GLU A 163 5.92 10.36 -7.30
CA GLU A 163 6.18 11.75 -7.64
C GLU A 163 7.12 12.38 -6.61
N LEU A 164 8.02 13.25 -7.04
CA LEU A 164 8.78 14.11 -6.15
C LEU A 164 8.09 15.46 -6.07
N VAL A 165 7.66 15.83 -4.87
CA VAL A 165 7.00 17.10 -4.59
C VAL A 165 7.96 17.99 -3.82
N VAL A 166 8.08 19.25 -4.26
CA VAL A 166 8.80 20.33 -3.57
C VAL A 166 7.82 21.41 -3.19
N GLU A 167 7.77 21.76 -1.90
CA GLU A 167 6.93 22.82 -1.35
C GLU A 167 7.78 23.90 -0.67
N ASN A 168 7.28 25.14 -0.62
CA ASN A 168 7.92 26.21 0.16
C ASN A 168 7.52 26.16 1.65
N THR A 169 8.02 27.11 2.46
CA THR A 169 7.67 27.19 3.89
C THR A 169 6.20 27.47 4.17
N LYS A 170 5.45 28.03 3.20
CA LYS A 170 4.00 28.25 3.26
C LYS A 170 3.19 27.03 2.80
N LYS A 171 3.84 25.91 2.46
CA LYS A 171 3.24 24.68 1.90
C LYS A 171 2.67 24.84 0.49
N GLU A 172 3.06 25.89 -0.23
CA GLU A 172 2.73 26.02 -1.65
C GLU A 172 3.64 25.08 -2.46
N ILE A 173 3.06 24.30 -3.38
CA ILE A 173 3.81 23.39 -4.25
C ILE A 173 4.58 24.24 -5.26
N LEU A 174 5.92 24.18 -5.19
CA LEU A 174 6.82 24.83 -6.15
C LEU A 174 7.03 23.96 -7.39
N LYS A 175 7.18 22.64 -7.20
CA LYS A 175 7.37 21.67 -8.28
C LYS A 175 6.78 20.33 -7.90
N ARG A 176 6.21 19.64 -8.89
CA ARG A 176 5.81 18.23 -8.82
C ARG A 176 6.35 17.54 -10.07
N THR A 177 7.10 16.47 -9.88
CA THR A 177 7.73 15.74 -10.99
C THR A 177 7.45 14.26 -10.84
N GLN A 178 6.89 13.64 -11.88
CA GLN A 178 6.72 12.20 -11.93
C GLN A 178 8.09 11.53 -12.07
N ILE A 179 8.39 10.62 -11.15
CA ILE A 179 9.68 9.92 -11.07
C ILE A 179 9.60 8.55 -11.73
N ALA A 180 8.52 7.82 -11.47
CA ALA A 180 8.32 6.49 -12.00
C ALA A 180 6.83 6.14 -12.05
N ILE A 181 6.50 5.27 -12.99
CA ILE A 181 5.26 4.49 -13.03
C ILE A 181 5.69 3.04 -13.20
N THR A 182 5.19 2.15 -12.35
CA THR A 182 5.44 0.72 -12.40
C THR A 182 4.13 -0.04 -12.51
N LYS A 183 4.22 -1.33 -12.83
CA LYS A 183 3.13 -2.27 -12.53
C LYS A 183 2.81 -2.25 -11.01
N PRO A 184 1.65 -2.77 -10.58
CA PRO A 184 1.25 -2.87 -9.16
C PRO A 184 2.15 -3.83 -8.37
N ASP A 185 3.37 -3.38 -8.07
CA ASP A 185 4.41 -4.11 -7.38
C ASP A 185 5.19 -3.14 -6.48
N LEU A 186 5.08 -3.34 -5.17
CA LEU A 186 5.75 -2.47 -4.18
C LEU A 186 7.27 -2.62 -4.20
N HIS A 187 7.78 -3.80 -4.56
CA HIS A 187 9.22 -4.03 -4.63
C HIS A 187 9.82 -3.22 -5.76
N ASP A 188 9.22 -3.29 -6.95
CA ASP A 188 9.61 -2.50 -8.12
C ASP A 188 9.48 -1.00 -7.84
N LEU A 189 8.38 -0.55 -7.22
CA LEU A 189 8.22 0.84 -6.84
C LEU A 189 9.32 1.31 -5.87
N SER A 190 9.68 0.45 -4.90
CA SER A 190 10.69 0.76 -3.88
C SER A 190 12.09 0.99 -4.47
N TYR A 191 12.36 0.47 -5.67
CA TYR A 191 13.61 0.68 -6.38
C TYR A 191 13.89 2.17 -6.63
N PHE A 192 12.85 2.96 -6.92
CA PHE A 192 12.95 4.39 -7.21
C PHE A 192 13.04 5.27 -5.96
N MET A 193 13.06 4.66 -4.77
CA MET A 193 12.83 5.32 -3.50
C MET A 193 13.90 4.97 -2.45
N LYS A 194 15.20 5.10 -2.79
CA LYS A 194 16.29 4.80 -1.85
C LYS A 194 16.56 5.93 -0.86
N LYS A 195 16.89 7.12 -1.39
CA LYS A 195 17.36 8.25 -0.58
C LYS A 195 16.99 9.57 -1.25
N LEU A 196 16.45 10.49 -0.48
CA LEU A 196 16.25 11.89 -0.90
C LEU A 196 17.40 12.76 -0.41
N GLU A 197 17.92 13.67 -1.21
CA GLU A 197 19.01 14.58 -0.82
C GLU A 197 18.96 15.89 -1.61
N TRP A 198 19.20 17.00 -0.92
CA TRP A 198 19.41 18.29 -1.57
C TRP A 198 20.87 18.43 -1.96
N VAL A 199 21.14 18.66 -3.24
CA VAL A 199 22.51 18.89 -3.75
C VAL A 199 22.93 20.33 -3.46
N ASN A 200 21.99 21.26 -3.59
CA ASN A 200 22.16 22.68 -3.23
C ASN A 200 20.79 23.27 -2.81
N ASN A 201 20.64 24.59 -2.83
CA ASN A 201 19.39 25.26 -2.42
C ASN A 201 18.21 25.01 -3.37
N ASP A 202 18.48 24.74 -4.64
CA ASP A 202 17.50 24.75 -5.73
C ASP A 202 17.43 23.38 -6.43
N GLU A 203 18.22 22.41 -5.99
CA GLU A 203 18.33 21.09 -6.58
C GLU A 203 18.15 19.99 -5.55
N VAL A 204 17.22 19.08 -5.84
CA VAL A 204 16.97 17.89 -5.05
C VAL A 204 17.02 16.64 -5.92
N VAL A 205 17.55 15.58 -5.33
CA VAL A 205 17.78 14.29 -5.96
C VAL A 205 17.09 13.18 -5.17
N LEU A 206 16.38 12.31 -5.89
CA LEU A 206 15.87 11.04 -5.38
C LEU A 206 16.67 9.89 -6.00
N TYR A 207 17.51 9.25 -5.19
CA TYR A 207 18.36 8.13 -5.58
C TYR A 207 17.55 6.84 -5.70
N THR A 208 17.92 6.02 -6.69
CA THR A 208 17.40 4.65 -6.84
C THR A 208 18.26 3.63 -6.09
N LYS A 209 17.78 2.40 -5.95
CA LYS A 209 18.47 1.28 -5.28
C LYS A 209 19.60 0.62 -6.11
N ALA A 210 19.94 1.14 -7.29
CA ALA A 210 20.95 0.56 -8.18
C ALA A 210 22.37 0.43 -7.57
N ASN A 211 23.13 -0.57 -8.05
CA ASN A 211 24.55 -0.80 -7.73
C ASN A 211 25.51 0.26 -8.33
N LYS A 212 25.02 1.19 -9.16
CA LYS A 212 25.71 2.40 -9.63
C LYS A 212 24.76 3.59 -9.56
N GLY A 213 25.27 4.79 -9.28
CA GLY A 213 24.50 5.99 -8.87
C GLY A 213 23.53 6.58 -9.91
N THR A 214 22.44 5.87 -10.22
CA THR A 214 21.32 6.41 -11.00
C THR A 214 20.34 7.13 -10.08
N PHE A 215 19.93 8.33 -10.48
CA PHE A 215 19.09 9.20 -9.68
C PHE A 215 18.19 10.08 -10.54
N ASN A 216 17.09 10.53 -9.95
CA ASN A 216 16.18 11.48 -10.58
C ASN A 216 16.42 12.86 -9.99
N ARG A 217 16.71 13.83 -10.86
CA ARG A 217 17.05 15.21 -10.50
C ARG A 217 15.85 16.11 -10.75
N VAL A 218 15.55 16.99 -9.80
CA VAL A 218 14.54 18.04 -9.96
C VAL A 218 15.16 19.39 -9.61
N ILE A 219 15.07 20.34 -10.56
CA ILE A 219 15.50 21.73 -10.40
C ILE A 219 14.25 22.54 -10.04
N VAL A 220 14.34 23.28 -8.94
CA VAL A 220 13.23 24.03 -8.33
C VAL A 220 13.07 25.41 -8.97
N SER A 221 14.14 25.98 -9.52
CA SER A 221 14.12 27.21 -10.29
C SER A 221 13.82 26.92 -11.76
N ASP A 222 12.63 27.29 -12.22
CA ASP A 222 12.44 27.55 -13.64
C ASP A 222 13.11 28.91 -13.92
N SER A 223 14.12 28.93 -14.77
CA SER A 223 14.52 30.16 -15.45
C SER A 223 13.33 30.57 -16.29
N ASN A 224 12.59 31.61 -15.87
CA ASN A 224 11.74 32.33 -16.81
C ASN A 224 12.63 32.78 -17.98
N PRO A 225 12.27 32.50 -19.25
CA PRO A 225 12.56 33.49 -20.28
C PRO A 225 11.79 34.78 -20.01
#